data_AF-A0A815F5V8-F1
#
_entry.id   AF-A0A815F5V8-F1
#
_cell.length_a   1.000
_cell.length_b   1.000
_cell.length_c   1.000
_cell.angle_alpha   90.00
_cell.angle_beta   90.00
_cell.angle_gamma   90.00
#
_symmetry.space_group_name_H-M   'P 1'
#
loop_
_entity.id
_entity.type
_entity.pdbx_description
1 polymer ?
#
loop_
_entity_poly.entity_id
_entity_poly.type
_entity_poly.pdbx_seq_one_letter_code
_entity_poly.pdbx_strand_id
1 'polypeptide(L)' 'MARQFYVFSVILLLVLCEASIVLSRTTACANPVNCLINPCQGATCKNYPNAVCRANYCGGCNRTFYVGCKKVECG' A
#
# COMPACT_ATOMS: atom_id res chain seq x y z
N MET A 1 -25.18 -19.54 16.72
CA MET A 1 -25.51 -18.82 15.45
C MET A 1 -25.60 -17.29 15.62
N ALA A 2 -24.92 -16.66 16.60
CA ALA A 2 -24.87 -15.18 16.75
C ALA A 2 -23.45 -14.59 16.59
N ARG A 3 -22.42 -15.46 16.65
CA ARG A 3 -21.00 -15.10 16.59
C ARG A 3 -20.54 -14.76 15.16
N GLN A 4 -21.26 -15.23 14.14
CA GLN A 4 -21.01 -14.90 12.73
C GLN A 4 -21.48 -13.48 12.39
N PHE A 5 -22.63 -13.05 12.92
CA PHE A 5 -23.23 -11.75 12.63
C PHE A 5 -22.53 -10.59 13.34
N TYR A 6 -22.01 -10.83 14.55
CA TYR A 6 -21.26 -9.83 15.32
C TYR A 6 -19.91 -9.48 14.68
N VAL A 7 -19.31 -10.44 13.97
CA VAL A 7 -18.07 -10.21 13.22
C VAL A 7 -18.33 -9.31 12.00
N PHE A 8 -19.48 -9.45 11.33
CA PHE A 8 -19.85 -8.58 10.19
C PHE A 8 -20.14 -7.13 10.58
N SER A 9 -20.78 -6.88 11.72
CA SER A 9 -21.07 -5.51 12.20
C SER A 9 -19.82 -4.78 12.70
N VAL A 10 -18.89 -5.50 13.36
CA VAL A 10 -17.60 -4.94 13.80
C VAL A 10 -16.65 -4.73 12.61
N ILE A 11 -16.69 -5.59 11.59
CA ILE A 11 -15.98 -5.41 10.32
C ILE A 11 -16.50 -4.15 9.61
N LEU A 12 -17.81 -3.93 9.47
CA LEU A 12 -18.36 -2.74 8.79
C LEU A 12 -17.88 -1.39 9.39
N LEU A 13 -17.65 -1.34 10.71
CA LEU A 13 -17.18 -0.13 11.41
C LEU A 13 -15.65 0.05 11.38
N LEU A 14 -14.87 -1.04 11.27
CA LEU A 14 -13.40 -1.00 11.13
C LEU A 14 -12.93 -0.81 9.67
N VAL A 15 -13.82 -0.97 8.70
CA VAL A 15 -13.50 -1.15 7.28
C VAL A 15 -13.73 0.13 6.44
N LEU A 16 -13.65 1.31 7.05
CA LEU A 16 -13.57 2.57 6.28
C LEU A 16 -12.19 2.78 5.62
N CYS A 17 -11.16 2.02 6.01
CA CYS A 17 -9.89 1.94 5.29
C CYS A 17 -9.67 0.60 4.57
N GLU A 18 -10.35 -0.46 5.02
CA GLU A 18 -10.08 -1.84 4.60
C GLU A 18 -11.07 -2.40 3.55
N ALA A 19 -12.10 -1.66 3.13
CA ALA A 19 -13.06 -2.15 2.11
C ALA A 19 -12.40 -2.38 0.74
N SER A 20 -11.23 -1.81 0.52
CA SER A 20 -10.42 -2.03 -0.69
C SER A 20 -9.46 -3.22 -0.54
N ILE A 21 -9.32 -3.83 0.64
CA ILE A 21 -8.14 -4.63 0.96
C ILE A 21 -8.30 -6.13 0.64
N VAL A 22 -9.53 -6.69 0.60
CA VAL A 22 -9.70 -8.11 0.26
C VAL A 22 -9.67 -8.37 -1.27
N LEU A 23 -10.03 -7.38 -2.10
CA LEU A 23 -9.93 -7.51 -3.56
C LEU A 23 -8.54 -7.13 -4.10
N SER A 24 -7.79 -6.27 -3.38
CA SER A 24 -6.50 -5.76 -3.85
C SER A 24 -5.26 -6.41 -3.23
N ARG A 25 -5.39 -7.29 -2.24
CA ARG A 25 -4.22 -7.94 -1.61
C ARG A 25 -3.53 -9.02 -2.46
N THR A 26 -3.99 -9.32 -3.67
CA THR A 26 -3.38 -10.37 -4.52
C THR A 26 -2.82 -9.92 -5.87
N THR A 27 -2.95 -8.65 -6.28
CA THR A 27 -2.21 -8.17 -7.46
C THR A 27 -0.85 -7.60 -7.08
N ALA A 28 -0.04 -8.41 -6.41
CA ALA A 28 1.40 -8.30 -6.68
C ALA A 28 1.57 -8.50 -8.19
N CYS A 29 2.25 -7.58 -8.86
CA CYS A 29 2.27 -7.59 -10.33
C CYS A 29 2.73 -8.93 -10.92
N ALA A 30 2.12 -9.30 -12.04
CA ALA A 30 2.38 -10.56 -12.74
C ALA A 30 3.83 -10.70 -13.23
N ASN A 31 4.55 -9.59 -13.42
CA ASN A 31 5.94 -9.60 -13.88
C ASN A 31 6.77 -8.52 -13.15
N PRO A 32 7.30 -8.81 -11.95
CA PRO A 32 8.18 -7.90 -11.24
C PRO A 32 9.57 -7.87 -11.89
N VAL A 33 10.17 -6.69 -11.94
CA VAL A 33 11.55 -6.49 -12.42
C VAL A 33 12.51 -6.61 -11.24
N ASN A 34 13.62 -7.33 -11.42
CA ASN A 34 14.68 -7.39 -10.43
C ASN A 34 15.64 -6.21 -10.59
N CYS A 35 15.60 -5.28 -9.65
CA CYS A 35 16.43 -4.08 -9.64
C CYS A 35 17.75 -4.34 -8.94
N LEU A 36 18.85 -3.79 -9.46
CA LEU A 36 20.17 -3.88 -8.82
C LEU A 36 20.20 -3.18 -7.45
N ILE A 37 19.41 -2.11 -7.31
CA ILE A 37 19.27 -1.31 -6.10
C ILE A 37 17.78 -1.18 -5.77
N ASN A 38 17.43 -1.26 -4.48
CA ASN A 38 16.07 -1.03 -4.04
C ASN A 38 15.64 0.42 -4.39
N PRO A 39 14.52 0.64 -5.09
CA PRO A 39 14.09 1.97 -5.51
C PRO A 39 13.74 2.90 -4.33
N CYS A 40 13.57 2.37 -3.13
CA CYS A 40 13.42 3.15 -1.90
C CYS A 40 14.73 3.43 -1.15
N GLN A 41 15.86 2.89 -1.60
CA GLN A 41 17.16 3.16 -0.96
C GLN A 41 17.57 4.62 -1.17
N GLY A 42 17.73 5.37 -0.09
CA GLY A 42 18.05 6.81 -0.13
C GLY A 42 16.90 7.69 -0.63
N ALA A 43 15.71 7.12 -0.82
CA ALA A 43 14.54 7.82 -1.32
C ALA A 43 13.83 8.57 -0.18
N THR A 44 13.89 9.91 -0.20
CA THR A 44 13.12 10.76 0.71
C THR A 44 12.21 11.70 -0.06
N CYS A 45 11.09 12.07 0.57
CA CYS A 45 10.11 12.99 0.02
C CYS A 45 10.19 14.32 0.77
N LYS A 46 10.65 15.40 0.13
CA LYS A 46 10.86 16.69 0.82
C LYS A 46 9.54 17.31 1.30
N ASN A 47 8.49 17.19 0.49
CA ASN A 47 7.16 17.73 0.81
C ASN A 47 6.44 16.92 1.90
N TYR A 48 6.81 15.64 2.07
CA TYR A 48 6.23 14.75 3.07
C TYR A 48 7.34 13.96 3.78
N PRO A 49 8.05 14.57 4.75
CA PRO A 49 9.18 13.92 5.41
C PRO A 49 8.79 12.64 6.16
N ASN A 50 7.52 12.52 6.55
CA ASN A 50 6.95 11.35 7.22
C ASN A 50 6.38 10.32 6.24
N ALA A 51 6.56 10.49 4.93
CA ALA A 51 6.04 9.55 3.95
C ALA A 51 6.86 8.25 3.94
N VAL A 52 6.17 7.13 3.96
CA VAL A 52 6.73 5.79 3.84
C VAL A 52 6.93 5.48 2.36
N CYS A 53 8.18 5.23 1.96
CA CYS A 53 8.48 4.74 0.63
C CYS A 53 8.13 3.25 0.52
N ARG A 54 7.43 2.87 -0.54
CA ARG A 54 7.18 1.47 -0.93
C ARG A 54 7.74 1.22 -2.32
N ALA A 55 8.56 0.19 -2.43
CA ALA A 55 9.11 -0.24 -3.70
C ALA A 55 8.01 -0.85 -4.57
N ASN A 56 7.96 -0.46 -5.82
CA ASN A 56 7.06 -0.98 -6.84
C ASN A 56 7.88 -1.51 -8.00
N TYR A 57 8.01 -2.84 -8.07
CA TYR A 57 8.80 -3.52 -9.10
C TYR A 57 8.00 -3.79 -10.39
N CYS A 58 6.78 -3.30 -10.47
CA CYS A 58 5.86 -3.57 -11.56
C CYS A 58 6.13 -2.62 -12.71
N GLY A 59 6.43 -3.17 -13.90
CA GLY A 59 6.77 -2.39 -15.08
C GLY A 59 8.11 -1.64 -14.99
N GLY A 60 8.93 -1.92 -13.98
CA GLY A 60 10.23 -1.28 -13.75
C GLY A 60 10.57 -1.08 -12.27
N CYS A 61 11.65 -0.36 -12.00
CA CYS A 61 12.12 -0.03 -10.65
C CYS A 61 11.47 1.25 -10.14
N ASN A 62 10.19 1.19 -9.80
CA ASN A 62 9.42 2.33 -9.35
C ASN A 62 9.38 2.45 -7.83
N ARG A 63 9.17 3.66 -7.33
CA ARG A 63 8.92 3.94 -5.92
C ARG A 63 7.65 4.74 -5.76
N THR A 64 6.90 4.45 -4.71
CA THR A 64 5.70 5.17 -4.36
C THR A 64 5.74 5.59 -2.91
N PHE A 65 5.39 6.84 -2.62
CA PHE A 65 5.36 7.37 -1.26
C PHE A 65 3.94 7.39 -0.70
N TYR A 66 3.81 7.08 0.58
CA TYR A 66 2.53 7.02 1.27
C TYR A 66 2.58 7.76 2.61
N VAL A 67 1.55 8.55 2.90
CA VAL A 67 1.29 9.07 4.24
C VAL A 67 0.06 8.35 4.78
N GLY A 68 0.26 7.48 5.77
CA GLY A 68 -0.77 6.51 6.19
C GLY A 68 -1.15 5.59 5.03
N CYS A 69 -2.43 5.64 4.62
CA CYS A 69 -2.96 4.83 3.52
C CYS A 69 -3.12 5.59 2.19
N LYS A 70 -2.69 6.86 2.12
CA LYS A 70 -2.81 7.69 0.91
C LYS A 70 -1.48 7.79 0.18
N LYS A 71 -1.48 7.52 -1.13
CA LYS A 71 -0.34 7.80 -2.02
C LYS A 71 -0.13 9.31 -2.09
N VAL A 72 1.11 9.76 -1.98
CA VAL A 72 1.52 11.16 -2.13
C VAL A 72 2.54 11.29 -3.25
N GLU A 73 2.46 12.40 -3.98
CA GLU A 73 3.41 12.76 -5.04
C GLU A 73 4.47 13.70 -4.45
N CYS A 74 5.75 13.40 -4.70
CA CYS A 74 6.84 14.05 -3.99
C CYS A 74 7.33 15.38 -4.57
N GLY A 75 6.89 15.76 -5.77
CA GLY A 75 7.24 17.03 -6.42
C GLY A 75 8.66 17.04 -6.94
#